data_AF-A0A5C7MPM5-F1
#
_entry.id   AF-A0A5C7MPM5-F1
#
_cell.length_a   1.000
_cell.length_b   1.000
_cell.length_c   1.000
_cell.angle_alpha   90.00
_cell.angle_beta   90.00
_cell.angle_gamma   90.00
#
_symmetry.space_group_name_H-M   'P 1'
#
loop_
_entity.id
_entity.type
_entity.pdbx_description
1 polymer ?
#
loop_
_entity_poly.entity_id
_entity_poly.type
_entity_poly.pdbx_seq_one_letter_code
_entity_poly.pdbx_strand_id
1 'polypeptide(L)'
;MTGDVYAWIVKPARPRSMYSGRGEGRVVTGREYDDDGAPLSAVEALLISDSLGVTPGATLVMPDNVAAAVPIGAIVAVTGRNGLSARILGGDFGSTRVSILGITDARIIADGAQLIREAAIRNNTAGRSASGTAAPTPGKVSA
;
A
#
# COMPACT_ATOMS: atom_id res chain seq x y z
N MET A 1 -0.83 -6.58 18.82
CA MET A 1 -0.55 -6.65 17.37
C MET A 1 -1.61 -5.81 16.73
N THR A 2 -1.25 -4.63 16.24
CA THR A 2 -2.22 -3.63 15.81
C THR A 2 -1.69 -2.98 14.55
N GLY A 3 -2.26 -3.40 13.42
CA GLY A 3 -1.97 -2.90 12.08
C GLY A 3 -2.06 -3.99 11.01
N ASP A 4 -3.23 -4.61 10.82
CA ASP A 4 -3.50 -5.63 9.78
C ASP A 4 -3.61 -5.04 8.36
N VAL A 5 -3.05 -3.85 8.18
CA VAL A 5 -3.14 -3.06 6.97
C VAL A 5 -1.76 -2.52 6.63
N TYR A 6 -1.18 -3.09 5.59
CA TYR A 6 0.03 -2.60 4.96
C TYR A 6 -0.34 -1.84 3.70
N ALA A 7 0.37 -0.75 3.44
CA ALA A 7 0.11 0.07 2.27
C ALA A 7 1.42 0.42 1.57
N TRP A 8 1.50 0.12 0.28
CA TRP A 8 2.59 0.57 -0.57
C TRP A 8 2.18 1.87 -1.28
N ILE A 9 2.84 2.97 -0.93
CA ILE A 9 2.49 4.31 -1.39
C ILE A 9 2.83 4.48 -2.87
N VAL A 10 1.82 4.80 -3.70
CA VAL A 10 1.99 4.91 -5.15
C VAL A 10 1.93 6.35 -5.67
N LYS A 11 1.34 7.28 -4.91
CA LYS A 11 1.24 8.70 -5.28
C LYS A 11 1.54 9.61 -4.09
N PRO A 12 1.97 10.86 -4.33
CA PRO A 12 2.17 11.82 -3.25
C PRO A 12 0.84 12.12 -2.54
N ALA A 13 0.95 12.49 -1.26
CA ALA A 13 -0.18 12.99 -0.48
C ALA A 13 -0.82 14.21 -1.15
N ARG A 14 -2.15 14.28 -1.08
CA ARG A 14 -2.94 15.40 -1.59
C ARG A 14 -3.87 15.91 -0.50
N PRO A 15 -3.94 17.23 -0.26
CA PRO A 15 -4.89 17.80 0.68
C PRO A 15 -6.33 17.38 0.35
N ARG A 16 -7.13 17.06 1.37
CA ARG A 16 -8.56 16.80 1.20
C ARG A 16 -9.37 18.08 1.34
N SER A 17 -10.04 18.45 0.25
CA SER A 17 -10.94 19.59 0.22
C SER A 17 -12.37 19.16 0.59
N MET A 18 -13.06 20.02 1.33
CA MET A 18 -14.51 19.97 1.44
C MET A 18 -15.13 20.62 0.21
N TYR A 19 -16.23 20.03 -0.26
CA TYR A 19 -16.97 20.54 -1.41
C TYR A 19 -18.43 20.73 -1.04
N SER A 20 -19.04 21.84 -1.48
CA SER A 20 -20.49 22.01 -1.52
C SER A 20 -21.01 21.81 -2.95
N GLY A 21 -22.31 21.59 -3.10
CA GLY A 21 -22.95 21.33 -4.39
C GLY A 21 -22.82 19.86 -4.86
N ARG A 22 -23.29 19.58 -6.08
CA ARG A 22 -23.24 18.26 -6.73
C ARG A 22 -22.82 18.40 -8.20
N GLY A 23 -22.23 17.35 -8.76
CA GLY A 23 -21.83 17.30 -10.17
C GLY A 23 -20.79 18.35 -10.55
N GLU A 24 -20.97 18.99 -11.69
CA GLU A 24 -20.09 20.06 -12.19
C GLU A 24 -20.18 21.35 -11.36
N GLY A 25 -21.24 21.53 -10.57
CA GLY A 25 -21.41 22.68 -9.68
C GLY A 25 -20.69 22.55 -8.34
N ARG A 26 -19.73 21.61 -8.20
CA ARG A 26 -19.00 21.42 -6.94
C ARG A 26 -17.97 22.53 -6.77
N VAL A 27 -18.04 23.23 -5.63
CA VAL A 27 -17.10 24.29 -5.28
C VAL A 27 -16.38 23.90 -4.00
N VAL A 28 -15.07 24.15 -3.95
CA VAL A 28 -14.27 23.94 -2.72
C VAL A 28 -14.73 24.94 -1.68
N THR A 29 -15.21 24.46 -0.54
CA THR A 29 -15.67 25.30 0.58
C THR A 29 -14.73 25.32 1.77
N GLY A 30 -13.72 24.45 1.78
CA GLY A 30 -12.76 24.40 2.86
C GLY A 30 -11.90 23.15 2.79
N ARG A 31 -11.34 22.80 3.94
CA ARG A 31 -10.46 21.63 4.12
C ARG A 31 -11.15 20.62 5.03
N GLU A 32 -10.92 19.33 4.78
CA GLU A 32 -11.39 18.26 5.66
C GLU A 32 -10.45 18.15 6.87
N TYR A 33 -11.03 17.97 8.06
CA TYR A 33 -10.31 17.82 9.32
C TYR A 33 -10.80 16.55 10.03
N ASP A 34 -9.96 15.96 10.86
CA ASP A 34 -10.37 14.89 11.77
C ASP A 34 -11.09 15.44 13.02
N ASP A 35 -11.50 14.53 13.89
CA ASP A 35 -12.22 14.85 15.13
C ASP A 35 -11.37 15.65 16.14
N ASP A 36 -10.03 15.57 16.01
CA ASP A 36 -9.06 16.33 16.83
C ASP A 36 -8.71 17.70 16.19
N GLY A 37 -9.31 18.03 15.04
CA GLY A 37 -9.09 19.28 14.32
C GLY A 37 -7.82 19.32 13.46
N ALA A 38 -7.18 18.17 13.19
CA ALA A 38 -6.03 18.09 12.31
C ALA A 38 -6.45 18.03 10.83
N PRO A 39 -5.80 18.81 9.93
CA PRO A 39 -6.13 18.78 8.52
C PRO A 39 -5.80 17.42 7.90
N LEU A 40 -6.67 16.95 7.02
CA LEU A 40 -6.56 15.64 6.39
C LEU A 40 -5.95 15.70 4.98
N SER A 41 -5.21 14.65 4.66
CA SER A 41 -4.67 14.35 3.35
C SER A 41 -5.09 12.95 2.88
N ALA A 42 -5.20 12.80 1.57
CA ALA A 42 -5.44 11.54 0.88
C ALA A 42 -4.15 11.06 0.23
N VAL A 43 -3.81 9.80 0.47
CA VAL A 43 -2.64 9.13 -0.12
C VAL A 43 -3.10 7.90 -0.86
N GLU A 44 -2.77 7.78 -2.15
CA GLU A 44 -3.11 6.59 -2.92
C GLU A 44 -2.06 5.51 -2.69
N ALA A 45 -2.51 4.28 -2.45
CA ALA A 45 -1.66 3.14 -2.14
C ALA A 45 -2.20 1.83 -2.73
N LEU A 46 -1.31 0.86 -2.89
CA LEU A 46 -1.67 -0.55 -2.96
C LEU A 46 -1.83 -1.08 -1.54
N LEU A 47 -3.03 -1.51 -1.17
CA LEU A 47 -3.31 -2.08 0.14
C LEU A 47 -3.01 -3.58 0.14
N ILE A 48 -2.46 -4.08 1.25
CA ILE A 48 -2.34 -5.50 1.55
C ILE A 48 -2.87 -5.69 2.97
N SER A 49 -3.97 -6.43 3.11
CA SER A 49 -4.61 -6.71 4.40
C SER A 49 -5.23 -8.10 4.39
N ASP A 50 -5.23 -8.77 5.53
CA ASP A 50 -5.86 -10.09 5.66
C ASP A 50 -7.38 -10.03 5.43
N SER A 51 -8.02 -8.92 5.80
CA SER A 51 -9.48 -8.76 5.68
C SER A 51 -9.94 -8.30 4.30
N LEU A 52 -9.09 -7.57 3.57
CA LEU A 52 -9.44 -6.95 2.28
C LEU A 52 -8.64 -7.52 1.11
N GLY A 53 -7.69 -8.41 1.36
CA GLY A 53 -6.73 -8.91 0.38
C GLY A 53 -5.84 -7.80 -0.17
N VAL A 54 -5.49 -7.94 -1.45
CA VAL A 54 -4.68 -6.96 -2.19
C VAL A 54 -5.60 -6.00 -2.93
N THR A 55 -5.61 -4.74 -2.54
CA THR A 55 -6.51 -3.71 -3.10
C THR A 55 -5.71 -2.60 -3.79
N PRO A 56 -5.64 -2.58 -5.13
CA PRO A 56 -5.00 -1.50 -5.87
C PRO A 56 -5.83 -0.22 -5.83
N GLY A 57 -5.15 0.93 -5.79
CA GLY A 57 -5.81 2.25 -5.84
C GLY A 57 -6.60 2.60 -4.57
N ALA A 58 -6.29 1.96 -3.44
CA ALA A 58 -6.90 2.30 -2.17
C ALA A 58 -6.44 3.70 -1.73
N THR A 59 -7.35 4.46 -1.12
CA THR A 59 -7.06 5.79 -0.58
C THR A 59 -6.89 5.72 0.93
N LEU A 60 -5.70 6.02 1.43
CA LEU A 60 -5.47 6.23 2.85
C LEU A 60 -5.82 7.67 3.20
N VAL A 61 -6.68 7.86 4.19
CA VAL A 61 -7.03 9.18 4.72
C VAL A 61 -6.39 9.30 6.09
N MET A 62 -5.49 10.27 6.23
CA MET A 62 -4.72 10.48 7.46
C MET A 62 -4.40 11.97 7.67
N PRO A 63 -4.04 12.38 8.88
CA PRO A 63 -3.57 13.73 9.18
C PRO A 63 -2.38 14.14 8.31
N ASP A 64 -2.30 15.43 7.97
CA ASP A 64 -1.24 15.99 7.11
C ASP A 64 0.17 15.67 7.62
N ASN A 65 0.40 15.76 8.93
CA ASN A 65 1.70 15.48 9.54
C ASN A 65 2.12 14.02 9.34
N VAL A 66 1.15 13.10 9.39
CA VAL A 66 1.40 11.67 9.10
C VAL A 66 1.63 11.48 7.60
N ALA A 67 0.78 12.09 6.76
CA ALA A 67 0.86 11.99 5.30
C ALA A 67 2.19 12.54 4.73
N ALA A 68 2.72 13.61 5.34
CA ALA A 68 4.00 14.21 4.95
C ALA A 68 5.20 13.30 5.24
N ALA A 69 5.07 12.38 6.21
CA ALA A 69 6.13 11.46 6.61
C ALA A 69 6.18 10.19 5.74
N VAL A 70 5.25 10.00 4.81
CA VAL A 70 5.14 8.79 3.98
C VAL A 70 5.59 9.06 2.54
N PRO A 71 6.82 8.69 2.14
CA PRO A 71 7.30 8.92 0.79
C PRO A 71 6.70 7.92 -0.20
N ILE A 72 6.64 8.32 -1.47
CA ILE A 72 6.28 7.44 -2.57
C ILE A 72 7.24 6.25 -2.61
N GLY A 73 6.73 5.05 -2.84
CA GLY A 73 7.52 3.83 -2.91
C GLY A 73 7.74 3.13 -1.56
N ALA A 74 7.47 3.79 -0.44
CA ALA A 74 7.52 3.15 0.87
C ALA A 74 6.36 2.19 1.08
N ILE A 75 6.64 1.09 1.79
CA ILE A 75 5.62 0.23 2.40
C ILE A 75 5.48 0.64 3.85
N VAL A 76 4.25 0.92 4.27
CA VAL A 76 3.94 1.35 5.62
C VAL A 76 2.93 0.44 6.30
N ALA A 77 3.07 0.29 7.61
CA ALA A 77 2.03 -0.24 8.47
C ALA A 77 1.25 0.93 9.06
N VAL A 78 -0.06 0.96 8.88
CA VAL A 78 -0.93 2.03 9.39
C VAL A 78 -1.65 1.59 10.66
N THR A 79 -1.84 2.54 11.58
CA THR A 79 -2.56 2.29 12.83
C THR A 79 -3.54 3.42 13.14
N GLY A 80 -4.58 3.11 13.91
CA GLY A 80 -5.60 4.06 14.35
C GLY A 80 -5.88 3.88 15.83
N ARG A 81 -5.93 4.99 16.60
CA ARG A 81 -6.18 4.98 18.06
C ARG A 81 -7.48 4.26 18.42
N ASN A 82 -8.52 4.45 17.62
CA ASN A 82 -9.86 3.85 17.80
C ASN A 82 -10.14 2.72 16.80
N GLY A 83 -9.07 2.13 16.24
CA GLY A 83 -9.15 1.18 15.13
C GLY A 83 -9.20 1.87 13.77
N LEU A 84 -9.13 1.05 12.72
CA LEU A 84 -9.23 1.47 11.32
C LEU A 84 -10.60 1.11 10.79
N SER A 85 -11.13 1.94 9.89
CA SER A 85 -12.35 1.60 9.14
C SER A 85 -12.08 1.62 7.64
N ALA A 86 -12.70 0.68 6.94
CA ALA A 86 -12.67 0.61 5.49
C ALA A 86 -14.02 1.07 4.94
N ARG A 87 -14.01 2.09 4.07
CA ARG A 87 -15.16 2.48 3.27
C ARG A 87 -14.99 1.89 1.88
N ILE A 88 -15.93 1.05 1.48
CA ILE A 88 -15.96 0.40 0.17
C ILE A 88 -17.13 0.95 -0.62
N LEU A 89 -16.85 1.54 -1.78
CA LEU A 89 -17.86 2.11 -2.67
C LEU A 89 -17.76 1.46 -4.05
N GLY A 90 -18.91 1.23 -4.67
CA GLY A 90 -18.98 0.90 -6.09
C GLY A 90 -18.55 2.10 -6.94
N GLY A 91 -17.79 1.82 -7.99
CA GLY A 91 -17.39 2.74 -9.04
C GLY A 91 -17.94 2.32 -10.39
N ASP A 92 -17.50 3.03 -11.42
CA ASP A 92 -17.94 2.81 -12.80
C ASP A 92 -17.56 1.40 -13.26
N PHE A 93 -18.45 0.78 -14.04
CA PHE A 93 -18.25 -0.56 -14.61
C PHE A 93 -17.90 -1.65 -13.58
N GLY A 94 -18.44 -1.55 -12.36
CA GLY A 94 -18.18 -2.54 -11.29
C GLY A 94 -16.82 -2.41 -10.62
N SER A 95 -16.08 -1.32 -10.89
CA SER A 95 -14.86 -1.01 -10.14
C SER A 95 -15.18 -0.79 -8.66
N THR A 96 -14.21 -1.06 -7.78
CA THR A 96 -14.37 -0.85 -6.33
C THR A 96 -13.38 0.22 -5.88
N ARG A 97 -13.88 1.22 -5.15
CA ARG A 97 -13.06 2.26 -4.52
C ARG A 97 -13.02 1.98 -3.03
N VAL A 98 -11.81 1.78 -2.49
CA VAL A 98 -11.60 1.54 -1.06
C VAL A 98 -10.90 2.74 -0.44
N SER A 99 -11.40 3.18 0.71
CA SER A 99 -10.74 4.19 1.54
C SER A 99 -10.53 3.67 2.94
N ILE A 100 -9.32 3.85 3.47
CA ILE A 100 -8.98 3.54 4.87
C ILE A 100 -9.02 4.83 5.67
N LEU A 101 -9.81 4.83 6.74
CA LEU A 101 -10.07 5.98 7.60
C LEU A 101 -9.67 5.66 9.04
N GLY A 102 -9.51 6.71 9.86
CA GLY A 102 -9.13 6.59 11.27
C GLY A 102 -7.63 6.36 11.48
N ILE A 103 -6.81 6.59 10.46
CA ILE A 103 -5.35 6.47 10.57
C ILE A 103 -4.83 7.61 11.43
N THR A 104 -4.13 7.26 12.51
CA THR A 104 -3.47 8.21 13.41
C THR A 104 -1.95 8.15 13.32
N ASP A 105 -1.40 7.06 12.80
CA ASP A 105 0.05 6.89 12.60
C ASP A 105 0.34 5.96 11.41
N ALA A 106 1.50 6.16 10.78
CA ALA A 106 2.01 5.37 9.68
C ALA A 106 3.50 5.13 9.84
N ARG A 107 3.88 3.87 10.05
CA ARG A 107 5.29 3.48 10.21
C ARG A 107 5.82 2.89 8.93
N ILE A 108 6.89 3.48 8.39
CA ILE A 108 7.63 2.88 7.28
C ILE A 108 8.27 1.57 7.74
N ILE A 109 7.98 0.49 7.02
CA ILE A 109 8.51 -0.85 7.30
C ILE A 109 9.48 -1.34 6.23
N ALA A 110 9.39 -0.81 5.01
CA ALA A 110 10.31 -1.15 3.92
C ALA A 110 10.27 -0.14 2.77
N ASP A 111 11.29 -0.19 1.91
CA ASP A 111 11.27 0.36 0.56
C ASP A 111 10.81 -0.73 -0.43
N GLY A 112 9.73 -0.48 -1.17
CA GLY A 112 9.14 -1.47 -2.07
C GLY A 112 10.06 -1.87 -3.22
N ALA A 113 10.83 -0.93 -3.77
CA ALA A 113 11.76 -1.22 -4.86
C ALA A 113 12.95 -2.07 -4.37
N GLN A 114 13.43 -1.82 -3.15
CA GLN A 114 14.43 -2.66 -2.52
C GLN A 114 13.93 -4.09 -2.32
N LEU A 115 12.72 -4.27 -1.77
CA LEU A 115 12.15 -5.61 -1.56
C LEU A 115 12.03 -6.41 -2.86
N ILE A 116 11.61 -5.76 -3.95
CA ILE A 116 11.53 -6.39 -5.28
C ILE A 116 12.91 -6.80 -5.77
N ARG A 117 13.91 -5.91 -5.66
CA ARG A 117 15.29 -6.23 -6.05
C ARG A 117 15.85 -7.41 -5.27
N GLU A 118 15.65 -7.43 -3.96
CA GLU A 118 16.10 -8.52 -3.10
C GLU A 118 15.39 -9.84 -3.43
N ALA A 119 14.08 -9.80 -3.70
CA ALA A 119 13.32 -10.98 -4.11
C ALA A 119 13.82 -11.53 -5.47
N ALA A 120 14.10 -10.65 -6.43
CA ALA A 120 14.64 -11.03 -7.73
C ALA A 120 16.03 -11.67 -7.61
N ILE A 121 16.91 -11.13 -6.76
CA ILE A 121 18.24 -11.71 -6.48
C ILE A 121 18.09 -13.12 -5.90
N ARG A 122 17.27 -13.28 -4.85
CA ARG A 122 17.04 -14.59 -4.21
C ARG A 122 16.55 -15.64 -5.20
N ASN A 123 15.61 -15.28 -6.08
CA ASN A 123 15.07 -16.19 -7.08
C ASN A 123 16.15 -16.61 -8.10
N ASN A 124 16.99 -15.67 -8.55
CA ASN A 124 18.08 -15.95 -9.49
C ASN A 124 19.22 -16.81 -8.89
N THR A 125 19.45 -16.74 -7.58
CA THR A 125 20.41 -17.61 -6.88
C THR A 125 19.87 -19.02 -6.63
N ALA A 126 18.56 -19.16 -6.37
CA ALA A 126 17.92 -20.47 -6.21
C ALA A 126 17.94 -21.28 -7.52
N GLY A 127 17.65 -20.64 -8.66
CA GLY A 127 17.68 -21.27 -9.99
C GLY A 127 19.08 -21.75 -10.41
N ARG A 128 20.15 -21.07 -9.99
CA ARG A 128 21.54 -21.46 -10.29
C ARG A 128 22.05 -22.64 -9.45
N SER A 129 21.54 -22.85 -8.23
CA SER A 129 21.93 -23.99 -7.41
C SER A 129 21.30 -25.31 -7.87
N ALA A 130 20.12 -25.26 -8.50
CA ALA A 130 19.42 -26.45 -9.00
C ALA A 130 20.04 -27.03 -10.30
N SER A 131 20.76 -26.23 -11.09
CA SER A 131 21.41 -26.68 -12.33
C SER A 131 22.83 -27.26 -12.13
N GLY A 132 23.29 -27.41 -10.89
CA GLY A 132 24.66 -27.83 -10.56
C GLY A 132 24.89 -29.34 -10.41
N THR A 133 23.84 -30.16 -10.45
CA THR A 133 24.00 -31.63 -10.32
C THR A 133 24.28 -32.24 -11.70
N ALA A 134 25.52 -32.17 -12.15
CA ALA A 134 25.98 -32.96 -13.29
C ALA A 134 25.87 -34.46 -12.93
N ALA A 135 25.14 -35.21 -13.75
CA ALA A 135 25.02 -36.66 -13.61
C ALA A 135 26.40 -37.33 -13.75
N PRO A 136 26.75 -38.32 -12.91
CA PRO A 136 28.00 -39.06 -13.07
C PRO A 136 27.96 -39.86 -14.38
N THR A 137 28.90 -39.59 -15.27
CA THR A 137 29.10 -40.33 -16.52
C THR A 137 29.43 -41.81 -16.19
N PRO A 138 28.70 -42.80 -16.72
CA PRO A 138 29.07 -44.20 -16.51
C PRO A 138 30.33 -44.52 -17.33
N GLY A 139 31.38 -44.96 -16.63
CA GLY A 139 32.62 -45.41 -17.25
C GLY A 139 32.39 -46.63 -18.14
N LYS A 140 32.98 -46.63 -19.34
CA LYS A 140 33.02 -47.80 -20.22
C LYS A 140 33.85 -48.90 -19.56
N VAL A 141 33.22 -50.05 -19.30
CA VAL A 141 33.93 -51.29 -19.03
C VAL A 141 34.19 -51.95 -20.38
N SER A 142 35.47 -52.01 -20.78
CA SER A 142 35.91 -52.85 -21.89
C SER A 142 36.17 -54.26 -21.38
N ALA A 143 35.69 -55.27 -22.11
CA ALA A 143 36.09 -56.67 -22.03
C ALA A 143 36.66 -57.09 -23.39
#